data_AF-A0A5C7PYZ5-F1
#
_entry.id   AF-A0A5C7PYZ5-F1
#
_cell.length_a   1.000
_cell.length_b   1.000
_cell.length_c   1.000
_cell.angle_alpha   90.00
_cell.angle_beta   90.00
_cell.angle_gamma   90.00
#
_symmetry.space_group_name_H-M   'P 1'
#
loop_
_entity.id
_entity.type
_entity.pdbx_description
1 polymer ?
#
loop_
_entity_poly.entity_id
_entity_poly.type
_entity_poly.pdbx_seq_one_letter_code
_entity_poly.pdbx_strand_id
1 'polypeptide(L)'
;MKNTLDTISFTVTAPGAAGTAAAVVAGDSANVRSTGQDISGRLLACWSNAQAVGFTQIVFPYGHDTTRNIRYRNLALAPTNQIPLGLKQPMKSQDLITVTQAGSAVAGDVETVHLLMAYPDMAGGSDKYIMTDELDARCEELVTIENSITATAASTYSAAQALNAVTPTLKANRDYAIIGGRIGANCGALTIRGQDTGNLRAAIPGSTANPEETNNWFYQLAAWHGLPCIPVVNAANAANTFIECITNELLTAVPFSLTLALLEEK
;
A
#
# COMPACT_ATOMS: atom_id res chain seq x y z
N MET A 1 1.06 -14.52 -15.70
CA MET A 1 2.26 -14.17 -14.91
C MET A 1 1.80 -13.91 -13.49
N LYS A 2 2.48 -14.41 -12.45
CA LYS A 2 2.10 -14.12 -11.07
C LYS A 2 2.79 -12.85 -10.59
N ASN A 3 2.17 -12.12 -9.69
CA ASN A 3 2.70 -10.88 -9.17
C ASN A 3 2.26 -10.69 -7.73
N THR A 4 3.19 -10.28 -6.86
CA THR A 4 2.92 -10.02 -5.44
C THR A 4 3.11 -8.55 -5.13
N LEU A 5 2.16 -7.93 -4.42
CA LEU A 5 2.32 -6.56 -3.90
C LEU A 5 2.96 -6.56 -2.51
N ASP A 6 3.83 -5.59 -2.26
CA ASP A 6 4.41 -5.29 -0.96
C ASP A 6 4.49 -3.78 -0.76
N THR A 7 4.25 -3.31 0.45
CA THR A 7 4.34 -1.88 0.77
C THR A 7 5.46 -1.68 1.78
N ILE A 8 6.49 -0.95 1.36
CA ILE A 8 7.62 -0.58 2.21
C ILE A 8 7.37 0.84 2.73
N SER A 9 7.33 0.99 4.04
CA SER A 9 7.04 2.27 4.68
C SER A 9 8.24 2.81 5.43
N PHE A 10 8.35 4.13 5.43
CA PHE A 10 9.36 4.88 6.14
C PHE A 10 8.69 5.95 7.00
N THR A 11 9.40 6.41 8.03
CA THR A 11 8.93 7.45 8.92
C THR A 11 10.05 8.37 9.38
N VAL A 12 9.71 9.61 9.68
CA VAL A 12 10.63 10.58 10.26
C VAL A 12 9.85 11.50 11.20
N THR A 13 10.48 11.92 12.30
CA THR A 13 9.89 12.87 13.25
C THR A 13 10.56 14.22 13.12
N ALA A 14 9.76 15.28 13.09
CA ALA A 14 10.17 16.67 12.97
C ALA A 14 11.18 16.95 11.83
N PRO A 15 10.99 16.42 10.60
CA PRO A 15 11.93 16.71 9.52
C PRO A 15 11.92 18.20 9.18
N GLY A 16 13.10 18.80 9.05
CA GLY A 16 13.23 20.19 8.63
C GLY A 16 13.09 20.39 7.13
N ALA A 17 13.06 21.66 6.69
CA ALA A 17 12.93 22.01 5.27
C ALA A 17 14.08 21.50 4.37
N ALA A 18 15.26 21.24 4.95
CA ALA A 18 16.41 20.66 4.25
C ALA A 18 16.25 19.15 3.98
N GLY A 19 15.30 18.49 4.63
CA GLY A 19 15.13 17.05 4.62
C GLY A 19 15.85 16.36 5.77
N THR A 20 15.30 15.22 6.19
CA THR A 20 15.88 14.34 7.20
C THR A 20 15.72 12.90 6.72
N ALA A 21 16.72 12.06 6.98
CA ALA A 21 16.66 10.65 6.62
C ALA A 21 15.53 9.96 7.40
N ALA A 22 14.67 9.24 6.68
CA ALA A 22 13.57 8.50 7.26
C ALA A 22 14.03 7.08 7.63
N ALA A 23 13.57 6.60 8.78
CA ALA A 23 13.77 5.22 9.22
C ALA A 23 12.72 4.31 8.57
N VAL A 24 13.09 3.08 8.24
CA VAL A 24 12.11 2.07 7.82
C VAL A 24 11.17 1.74 8.99
N VAL A 25 9.88 1.61 8.69
CA VAL A 25 8.86 1.24 9.68
C VAL A 25 9.11 -0.19 10.17
N ALA A 26 8.86 -0.43 11.47
CA ALA A 26 9.06 -1.74 12.07
C ALA A 26 8.26 -2.84 11.33
N GLY A 27 8.94 -3.93 10.99
CA GLY A 27 8.37 -5.05 10.23
C GLY A 27 8.53 -4.93 8.71
N ASP A 28 8.91 -3.77 8.18
CA ASP A 28 9.23 -3.59 6.76
C ASP A 28 10.72 -3.79 6.49
N SER A 29 11.07 -4.00 5.22
CA SER A 29 12.46 -4.12 4.75
C SER A 29 12.76 -3.00 3.77
N ALA A 30 13.82 -2.24 4.04
CA ALA A 30 14.34 -1.24 3.10
C ALA A 30 15.05 -1.87 1.88
N ASN A 31 15.38 -3.18 1.94
CA ASN A 31 15.96 -3.88 0.81
C ASN A 31 14.86 -4.38 -0.14
N VAL A 32 15.08 -4.19 -1.44
CA VAL A 32 14.28 -4.80 -2.49
C VAL A 32 14.39 -6.33 -2.41
N ARG A 33 13.24 -7.02 -2.35
CA ARG A 33 13.20 -8.49 -2.25
C ARG A 33 13.78 -9.16 -3.49
N SER A 34 14.36 -10.34 -3.31
CA SER A 34 14.87 -11.14 -4.42
C SER A 34 13.79 -12.08 -4.96
N THR A 35 13.68 -12.16 -6.28
CA THR A 35 12.84 -13.14 -7.00
C THR A 35 13.69 -14.14 -7.78
N GLY A 36 15.01 -14.16 -7.54
CA GLY A 36 15.97 -14.93 -8.36
C GLY A 36 16.30 -14.29 -9.71
N GLN A 37 15.70 -13.13 -10.01
CA GLN A 37 15.98 -12.31 -11.19
C GLN A 37 16.81 -11.07 -10.80
N ASP A 38 17.56 -10.51 -11.77
CA ASP A 38 18.32 -9.27 -11.55
C ASP A 38 17.38 -8.09 -11.25
N ILE A 39 16.38 -7.88 -12.10
CA ILE A 39 15.25 -6.98 -11.83
C ILE A 39 14.18 -7.78 -11.12
N SER A 40 14.17 -7.67 -9.79
CA SER A 40 13.29 -8.47 -8.95
C SER A 40 11.97 -7.78 -8.63
N GLY A 41 11.92 -6.45 -8.69
CA GLY A 41 10.74 -5.68 -8.32
C GLY A 41 10.48 -4.48 -9.22
N ARG A 42 9.29 -3.91 -9.06
CA ARG A 42 8.86 -2.68 -9.74
C ARG A 42 8.17 -1.77 -8.73
N LEU A 43 8.64 -0.53 -8.59
CA LEU A 43 7.93 0.50 -7.84
C LEU A 43 6.75 0.99 -8.70
N LEU A 44 5.52 0.80 -8.21
CA LEU A 44 4.27 1.12 -8.91
C LEU A 44 3.67 2.44 -8.44
N ALA A 45 3.71 2.69 -7.13
CA ALA A 45 3.19 3.91 -6.53
C ALA A 45 4.07 4.36 -5.36
N CYS A 46 4.08 5.65 -5.08
CA CYS A 46 4.67 6.20 -3.87
C CYS A 46 3.86 7.40 -3.39
N TRP A 47 3.72 7.53 -2.07
CA TRP A 47 2.99 8.63 -1.46
C TRP A 47 3.56 8.92 -0.08
N SER A 48 3.18 10.07 0.47
CA SER A 48 3.59 10.48 1.81
C SER A 48 2.42 11.12 2.55
N ASN A 49 2.29 10.81 3.84
CA ASN A 49 1.51 11.63 4.75
C ASN A 49 2.48 12.61 5.42
N ALA A 50 2.33 13.89 5.07
CA ALA A 50 3.19 14.97 5.52
C ALA A 50 2.35 16.07 6.20
N GLN A 51 2.75 16.66 7.31
CA GLN A 51 2.02 17.75 7.96
C GLN A 51 2.27 19.11 7.32
N ALA A 52 3.42 19.26 6.65
CA ALA A 52 3.77 20.45 5.89
C ALA A 52 4.13 20.10 4.44
N VAL A 53 3.97 21.09 3.56
CA VAL A 53 4.45 20.99 2.19
C VAL A 53 5.98 20.91 2.19
N GLY A 54 6.52 19.98 1.41
CA GLY A 54 7.96 19.70 1.42
C GLY A 54 8.41 18.92 0.20
N PHE A 55 9.25 17.92 0.42
CA PHE A 55 9.63 16.95 -0.59
C PHE A 55 9.90 15.59 0.06
N THR A 56 9.69 14.55 -0.73
CA THR A 56 10.19 13.21 -0.46
C THR A 56 11.19 12.86 -1.55
N GLN A 57 12.30 12.26 -1.15
CA GLN A 57 13.36 11.81 -2.02
C GLN A 57 13.63 10.34 -1.74
N ILE A 58 13.68 9.51 -2.78
CA ILE A 58 13.89 8.06 -2.71
C ILE A 58 15.13 7.73 -3.53
N VAL A 59 16.15 7.17 -2.89
CA VAL A 59 17.44 6.83 -3.51
C VAL A 59 17.70 5.33 -3.38
N PHE A 60 18.19 4.72 -4.46
CA PHE A 60 18.62 3.32 -4.51
C PHE A 60 19.74 3.17 -5.55
N PRO A 61 20.67 2.21 -5.40
CA PRO A 61 21.87 2.11 -6.25
C PRO A 61 21.60 1.94 -7.75
N TYR A 62 20.58 1.18 -8.14
CA TYR A 62 20.19 0.99 -9.54
C TYR A 62 19.44 2.19 -10.16
N GLY A 63 19.20 3.24 -9.38
CA GLY A 63 18.52 4.45 -9.84
C GLY A 63 19.26 5.18 -10.96
N HIS A 64 18.59 6.18 -11.54
CA HIS A 64 19.20 7.05 -12.54
C HIS A 64 20.43 7.80 -11.95
N ASP A 65 20.35 8.18 -10.68
CA ASP A 65 21.46 8.74 -9.94
C ASP A 65 21.41 8.30 -8.46
N THR A 66 22.55 8.35 -7.76
CA THR A 66 22.68 7.89 -6.37
C THR A 66 22.57 9.01 -5.33
N THR A 67 22.18 10.22 -5.74
CA THR A 67 22.14 11.40 -4.84
C THR A 67 20.72 11.91 -4.62
N ARG A 68 19.90 11.99 -5.67
CA ARG A 68 18.52 12.48 -5.69
C ARG A 68 17.54 11.43 -6.21
N ASN A 69 17.87 10.77 -7.33
CA ASN A 69 17.05 9.79 -8.00
C ASN A 69 15.58 10.26 -8.15
N ILE A 70 14.63 9.68 -7.43
CA ILE A 70 13.22 10.09 -7.47
C ILE A 70 12.97 11.14 -6.38
N ARG A 71 12.47 12.32 -6.78
CA ARG A 71 12.08 13.37 -5.83
C ARG A 71 10.79 14.06 -6.27
N TYR A 72 9.80 14.10 -5.38
CA TYR A 72 8.52 14.75 -5.62
C TYR A 72 8.19 15.74 -4.50
N ARG A 73 7.18 16.58 -4.74
CA ARG A 73 6.67 17.54 -3.75
C ARG A 73 5.58 16.88 -2.93
N ASN A 74 5.70 16.95 -1.61
CA ASN A 74 4.68 16.41 -0.72
C ASN A 74 3.60 17.48 -0.52
N LEU A 75 2.34 17.06 -0.60
CA LEU A 75 1.20 17.86 -0.19
C LEU A 75 0.95 17.64 1.30
N ALA A 76 0.51 18.69 2.01
CA ALA A 76 0.15 18.57 3.41
C ALA A 76 -1.14 17.75 3.57
N LEU A 77 -1.09 16.71 4.41
CA LEU A 77 -2.18 15.82 4.79
C LEU A 77 -2.92 15.21 3.58
N ALA A 78 -2.21 14.95 2.48
CA ALA A 78 -2.80 14.42 1.26
C ALA A 78 -1.97 13.23 0.72
N PRO A 79 -2.07 12.05 1.37
CA PRO A 79 -1.34 10.84 1.01
C PRO A 79 -1.89 10.24 -0.29
N THR A 80 -1.56 10.89 -1.41
CA THR A 80 -1.97 10.53 -2.78
C THR A 80 -0.74 10.10 -3.57
N ASN A 81 -0.93 9.27 -4.61
CA ASN A 81 0.20 8.78 -5.41
C ASN A 81 0.94 9.93 -6.10
N GLN A 82 2.27 9.90 -6.06
CA GLN A 82 3.17 10.95 -6.53
C GLN A 82 4.03 10.53 -7.73
N ILE A 83 3.95 9.28 -8.16
CA ILE A 83 4.55 8.84 -9.43
C ILE A 83 3.46 8.62 -10.49
N PRO A 84 3.74 8.96 -11.76
CA PRO A 84 2.78 8.77 -12.84
C PRO A 84 2.31 7.32 -12.94
N LEU A 85 0.98 7.12 -12.88
CA LEU A 85 0.38 5.81 -13.10
C LEU A 85 0.76 5.28 -14.49
N GLY A 86 0.96 3.97 -14.58
CA GLY A 86 1.34 3.26 -15.81
C GLY A 86 2.85 3.17 -16.05
N LEU A 87 3.66 4.04 -15.44
CA LEU A 87 5.11 3.88 -15.43
C LEU A 87 5.55 2.98 -14.29
N LYS A 88 6.42 2.02 -14.58
CA LYS A 88 6.93 1.03 -13.62
C LYS A 88 8.42 1.27 -13.45
N GLN A 89 8.85 1.77 -12.30
CA GLN A 89 10.28 1.95 -12.02
C GLN A 89 10.90 0.58 -11.70
N PRO A 90 11.83 0.04 -12.52
CA PRO A 90 12.50 -1.22 -12.22
C PRO A 90 13.39 -1.09 -10.99
N MET A 91 13.41 -2.14 -10.18
CA MET A 91 14.14 -2.22 -8.92
C MET A 91 14.98 -3.50 -8.92
N LYS A 92 16.26 -3.35 -8.59
CA LYS A 92 17.21 -4.46 -8.59
C LYS A 92 17.15 -5.21 -7.26
N SER A 93 17.32 -6.53 -7.31
CA SER A 93 17.36 -7.38 -6.13
C SER A 93 18.43 -6.91 -5.13
N GLN A 94 18.09 -6.86 -3.84
CA GLN A 94 18.97 -6.45 -2.74
C GLN A 94 19.40 -4.98 -2.76
N ASP A 95 18.88 -4.14 -3.65
CA ASP A 95 19.09 -2.70 -3.57
C ASP A 95 18.54 -2.15 -2.25
N LEU A 96 19.37 -1.40 -1.54
CA LEU A 96 18.97 -0.67 -0.34
C LEU A 96 18.25 0.62 -0.75
N ILE A 97 16.98 0.74 -0.38
CA ILE A 97 16.20 1.96 -0.56
C ILE A 97 16.43 2.87 0.64
N THR A 98 16.79 4.12 0.37
CA THR A 98 16.89 5.18 1.37
C THR A 98 15.90 6.28 1.05
N VAL A 99 15.25 6.82 2.08
CA VAL A 99 14.26 7.88 1.94
C VAL A 99 14.68 9.08 2.75
N THR A 100 14.56 10.27 2.17
CA THR A 100 14.70 11.56 2.86
C THR A 100 13.42 12.34 2.68
N GLN A 101 12.88 12.88 3.76
CA GLN A 101 11.67 13.68 3.73
C GLN A 101 11.91 15.04 4.40
N ALA A 102 11.38 16.09 3.80
CA ALA A 102 11.30 17.43 4.40
C ALA A 102 9.88 17.70 4.90
N GLY A 103 9.78 18.47 5.99
CA GLY A 103 8.51 18.84 6.61
C GLY A 103 8.63 20.08 7.49
N SER A 104 7.85 20.11 8.57
CA SER A 104 7.55 21.30 9.38
C SER A 104 8.65 21.73 10.36
N ALA A 105 9.58 20.84 10.71
CA ALA A 105 10.49 20.96 11.87
C ALA A 105 9.81 21.12 13.24
N VAL A 106 8.50 20.90 13.35
CA VAL A 106 7.77 21.02 14.62
C VAL A 106 7.99 19.75 15.44
N ALA A 107 8.32 19.92 16.73
CA ALA A 107 8.60 18.79 17.60
C ALA A 107 7.35 17.95 17.83
N GLY A 108 7.47 16.64 17.63
CA GLY A 108 6.36 15.69 17.76
C GLY A 108 5.69 15.34 16.43
N ASP A 109 5.83 16.17 15.41
CA ASP A 109 5.29 15.92 14.07
C ASP A 109 5.88 14.66 13.47
N VAL A 110 5.04 13.70 13.09
CA VAL A 110 5.44 12.42 12.49
C VAL A 110 5.00 12.38 11.05
N GLU A 111 5.97 12.16 10.16
CA GLU A 111 5.71 11.99 8.75
C GLU A 111 5.92 10.54 8.33
N THR A 112 5.17 10.09 7.32
CA THR A 112 5.31 8.75 6.74
C THR A 112 5.42 8.80 5.22
N VAL A 113 6.22 7.89 4.66
CA VAL A 113 6.38 7.66 3.21
C VAL A 113 6.11 6.19 2.93
N HIS A 114 5.41 5.90 1.85
CA HIS A 114 5.02 4.54 1.47
C HIS A 114 5.38 4.28 0.02
N LEU A 115 5.99 3.12 -0.24
CA LEU A 115 6.42 2.66 -1.55
C LEU A 115 5.70 1.35 -1.85
N LEU A 116 4.83 1.34 -2.87
CA LEU A 116 4.15 0.13 -3.32
C LEU A 116 4.98 -0.56 -4.39
N MET A 117 5.47 -1.74 -4.04
CA MET A 117 6.31 -2.59 -4.87
C MET A 117 5.49 -3.75 -5.44
N ALA A 118 5.79 -4.12 -6.67
CA ALA A 118 5.29 -5.33 -7.32
C ALA A 118 6.45 -6.26 -7.64
N TYR A 119 6.35 -7.51 -7.21
CA TYR A 119 7.37 -8.54 -7.39
C TYR A 119 6.83 -9.67 -8.29
N PRO A 120 7.33 -9.83 -9.53
CA PRO A 120 6.96 -10.94 -10.38
C PRO A 120 7.47 -12.27 -9.82
N ASP A 121 6.62 -13.29 -9.87
CA ASP A 121 6.96 -14.69 -9.65
C ASP A 121 7.77 -14.95 -8.36
N MET A 122 7.38 -14.32 -7.24
CA MET A 122 8.00 -14.59 -5.95
C MET A 122 7.88 -16.07 -5.55
N ALA A 123 9.01 -16.69 -5.24
CA ALA A 123 9.04 -18.08 -4.82
C ALA A 123 8.39 -18.26 -3.43
N GLY A 124 7.53 -19.27 -3.29
CA GLY A 124 6.92 -19.66 -2.01
C GLY A 124 5.69 -18.84 -1.60
N GLY A 125 5.26 -17.87 -2.40
CA GLY A 125 4.01 -17.13 -2.19
C GLY A 125 2.78 -17.95 -2.57
N SER A 126 1.79 -18.02 -1.66
CA SER A 126 0.41 -18.45 -1.95
C SER A 126 -0.46 -17.28 -2.40
N ASP A 127 0.15 -16.24 -2.93
CA ASP A 127 -0.51 -15.01 -3.27
C ASP A 127 -1.42 -15.14 -4.50
N LYS A 128 -2.58 -14.48 -4.42
CA LYS A 128 -3.59 -14.50 -5.48
C LYS A 128 -3.87 -13.07 -5.90
N TYR A 129 -3.39 -12.72 -7.09
CA TYR A 129 -3.67 -11.44 -7.72
C TYR A 129 -4.20 -11.68 -9.13
N ILE A 130 -5.22 -10.92 -9.52
CA ILE A 130 -5.86 -11.00 -10.84
C ILE A 130 -5.71 -9.68 -11.61
N MET A 131 -5.90 -9.78 -12.92
CA MET A 131 -6.02 -8.66 -13.85
C MET A 131 -7.46 -8.15 -13.93
N THR A 132 -7.66 -7.01 -14.57
CA THR A 132 -9.00 -6.42 -14.76
C THR A 132 -9.88 -7.26 -15.68
N ASP A 133 -9.33 -7.87 -16.73
CA ASP A 133 -10.06 -8.74 -17.65
C ASP A 133 -10.64 -9.98 -16.94
N GLU A 134 -9.85 -10.59 -16.06
CA GLU A 134 -10.29 -11.72 -15.24
C GLU A 134 -11.35 -11.31 -14.21
N LEU A 135 -11.20 -10.12 -13.60
CA LEU A 135 -12.21 -9.59 -12.69
C LEU A 135 -13.53 -9.36 -13.42
N ASP A 136 -13.49 -8.66 -14.55
CA ASP A 136 -14.68 -8.31 -15.34
C ASP A 136 -15.41 -9.56 -15.86
N ALA A 137 -14.66 -10.63 -16.20
CA ALA A 137 -15.22 -11.89 -16.64
C ALA A 137 -15.86 -12.73 -15.52
N ARG A 138 -15.37 -12.62 -14.28
CA ARG A 138 -15.76 -13.49 -13.16
C ARG A 138 -16.64 -12.79 -12.11
N CYS A 139 -16.82 -11.48 -12.20
CA CYS A 139 -17.56 -10.71 -11.19
C CYS A 139 -19.06 -11.07 -11.21
N GLU A 140 -19.55 -11.63 -10.12
CA GLU A 140 -20.99 -11.90 -9.92
C GLU A 140 -21.70 -10.70 -9.29
N GLU A 141 -21.19 -10.24 -8.15
CA GLU A 141 -21.83 -9.24 -7.30
C GLU A 141 -20.77 -8.36 -6.62
N LEU A 142 -21.10 -7.08 -6.39
CA LEU A 142 -20.31 -6.19 -5.55
C LEU A 142 -20.84 -6.22 -4.12
N VAL A 143 -19.92 -6.21 -3.15
CA VAL A 143 -20.21 -6.07 -1.72
C VAL A 143 -19.22 -5.11 -1.08
N THR A 144 -19.64 -4.45 -0.01
CA THR A 144 -18.77 -3.58 0.79
C THR A 144 -18.60 -4.12 2.19
N ILE A 145 -17.39 -3.97 2.73
CA ILE A 145 -17.11 -4.20 4.16
C ILE A 145 -16.77 -2.85 4.77
N GLU A 146 -17.66 -2.37 5.63
CA GLU A 146 -17.42 -1.17 6.45
C GLU A 146 -16.79 -1.55 7.78
N ASN A 147 -15.78 -0.78 8.18
CA ASN A 147 -15.12 -0.91 9.47
C ASN A 147 -14.42 0.40 9.85
N SER A 148 -13.91 0.49 11.08
CA SER A 148 -13.09 1.59 11.56
C SER A 148 -11.92 1.05 12.38
N ILE A 149 -10.70 1.49 12.04
CA ILE A 149 -9.49 1.13 12.77
C ILE A 149 -8.92 2.38 13.42
N THR A 150 -8.61 2.29 14.72
CA THR A 150 -7.84 3.30 15.45
C THR A 150 -6.44 2.77 15.67
N ALA A 151 -5.48 3.21 14.86
CA ALA A 151 -4.07 2.89 15.06
C ALA A 151 -3.54 3.40 16.40
N THR A 152 -2.34 3.03 16.77
CA THR A 152 -1.59 3.76 17.79
C THR A 152 -1.03 5.05 17.19
N ALA A 153 -0.90 6.10 18.01
CA ALA A 153 -0.17 7.32 17.65
C ALA A 153 1.34 6.99 17.55
N ALA A 154 1.73 6.28 16.50
CA ALA A 154 3.06 5.77 16.31
C ALA A 154 3.33 5.49 14.83
N SER A 155 4.59 5.63 14.43
CA SER A 155 5.12 5.30 13.11
C SER A 155 5.17 3.80 12.80
N THR A 156 4.09 3.08 13.10
CA THR A 156 4.00 1.61 12.95
C THR A 156 2.62 1.21 12.48
N TYR A 157 2.57 0.12 11.71
CA TYR A 157 1.33 -0.60 11.50
C TYR A 157 0.82 -1.14 12.82
N SER A 158 -0.46 -0.93 13.09
CA SER A 158 -1.09 -1.32 14.35
C SER A 158 -2.59 -1.57 14.17
N ALA A 159 -3.24 -1.96 15.27
CA ALA A 159 -4.68 -2.18 15.35
C ALA A 159 -5.22 -3.10 14.23
N ALA A 160 -4.47 -4.17 13.94
CA ALA A 160 -4.87 -5.19 12.99
C ALA A 160 -6.24 -5.78 13.34
N GLN A 161 -7.16 -5.74 12.39
CA GLN A 161 -8.49 -6.33 12.53
C GLN A 161 -8.72 -7.35 11.42
N ALA A 162 -9.32 -8.49 11.75
CA ALA A 162 -9.70 -9.47 10.75
C ALA A 162 -10.76 -8.90 9.80
N LEU A 163 -10.72 -9.31 8.52
CA LEU A 163 -11.62 -8.84 7.47
C LEU A 163 -13.10 -9.04 7.82
N ASN A 164 -13.41 -10.11 8.55
CA ASN A 164 -14.76 -10.47 8.97
C ASN A 164 -15.12 -10.00 10.40
N ALA A 165 -14.29 -9.18 11.05
CA ALA A 165 -14.45 -8.85 12.46
C ALA A 165 -15.75 -8.08 12.78
N VAL A 166 -16.17 -7.17 11.89
CA VAL A 166 -17.34 -6.31 12.11
C VAL A 166 -18.54 -6.74 11.26
N THR A 167 -18.29 -7.13 10.01
CA THR A 167 -19.35 -7.47 9.05
C THR A 167 -19.10 -8.86 8.46
N PRO A 168 -19.54 -9.96 9.11
CA PRO A 168 -19.33 -11.32 8.63
C PRO A 168 -20.37 -11.70 7.55
N THR A 169 -20.41 -10.95 6.46
CA THR A 169 -21.40 -11.12 5.37
C THR A 169 -20.86 -11.88 4.16
N LEU A 170 -19.60 -12.30 4.20
CA LEU A 170 -18.96 -13.02 3.09
C LEU A 170 -19.53 -14.45 2.98
N LYS A 171 -19.87 -14.86 1.75
CA LYS A 171 -20.31 -16.22 1.44
C LYS A 171 -19.14 -17.18 1.72
N ALA A 172 -19.38 -18.23 2.48
CA ALA A 172 -18.35 -19.17 2.91
C ALA A 172 -17.64 -19.82 1.72
N ASN A 173 -16.31 -20.02 1.84
CA ASN A 173 -15.44 -20.65 0.84
C ASN A 173 -15.39 -19.98 -0.55
N ARG A 174 -15.94 -18.77 -0.71
CA ARG A 174 -15.91 -18.02 -1.97
C ARG A 174 -14.72 -17.09 -2.05
N ASP A 175 -14.24 -16.84 -3.26
CA ASP A 175 -13.18 -15.87 -3.55
C ASP A 175 -13.77 -14.48 -3.75
N TYR A 176 -13.13 -13.49 -3.14
CA TYR A 176 -13.46 -12.08 -3.28
C TYR A 176 -12.25 -11.30 -3.76
N ALA A 177 -12.40 -10.56 -4.86
CA ALA A 177 -11.41 -9.60 -5.32
C ALA A 177 -11.59 -8.26 -4.59
N ILE A 178 -10.52 -7.71 -4.04
CA ILE A 178 -10.52 -6.40 -3.39
C ILE A 178 -10.16 -5.34 -4.41
N ILE A 179 -11.13 -4.49 -4.77
CA ILE A 179 -10.98 -3.48 -5.82
C ILE A 179 -10.24 -2.24 -5.28
N GLY A 180 -10.51 -1.90 -4.03
CA GLY A 180 -9.98 -0.73 -3.32
C GLY A 180 -10.85 -0.42 -2.09
N GLY A 181 -10.86 0.82 -1.65
CA GLY A 181 -11.70 1.21 -0.52
C GLY A 181 -11.80 2.72 -0.30
N ARG A 182 -12.95 3.14 0.22
CA ARG A 182 -13.21 4.54 0.59
C ARG A 182 -12.62 4.80 1.95
N ILE A 183 -11.74 5.78 2.05
CA ILE A 183 -11.14 6.21 3.32
C ILE A 183 -11.91 7.43 3.85
N GLY A 184 -12.32 7.40 5.11
CA GLY A 184 -13.10 8.46 5.75
C GLY A 184 -12.31 9.43 6.64
N ALA A 185 -11.07 9.08 7.02
CA ALA A 185 -10.13 9.98 7.67
C ALA A 185 -8.72 9.73 7.18
N ASN A 186 -7.90 10.78 7.02
CA ASN A 186 -6.56 10.63 6.45
C ASN A 186 -5.68 9.73 7.33
N CYS A 187 -4.97 8.80 6.70
CA CYS A 187 -3.94 7.99 7.32
C CYS A 187 -2.76 7.82 6.35
N GLY A 188 -1.64 7.25 6.80
CA GLY A 188 -0.51 6.97 5.93
C GLY A 188 -0.88 5.95 4.84
N ALA A 189 -1.40 4.80 5.28
CA ALA A 189 -1.88 3.75 4.40
C ALA A 189 -2.89 2.85 5.12
N LEU A 190 -3.85 2.33 4.37
CA LEU A 190 -4.71 1.20 4.76
C LEU A 190 -4.21 -0.05 4.03
N THR A 191 -3.93 -1.14 4.73
CA THR A 191 -3.28 -2.31 4.13
C THR A 191 -4.06 -3.58 4.36
N ILE A 192 -4.05 -4.45 3.35
CA ILE A 192 -4.54 -5.84 3.45
C ILE A 192 -3.33 -6.76 3.54
N ARG A 193 -3.33 -7.64 4.55
CA ARG A 193 -2.26 -8.61 4.79
C ARG A 193 -2.82 -9.95 5.24
N GLY A 194 -2.47 -11.03 4.55
CA GLY A 194 -2.85 -12.37 4.94
C GLY A 194 -2.20 -13.43 4.06
N GLN A 195 -2.58 -14.68 4.23
CA GLN A 195 -2.01 -15.79 3.47
C GLN A 195 -2.20 -15.63 1.95
N ASP A 196 -3.36 -15.12 1.52
CA ASP A 196 -3.67 -14.90 0.10
C ASP A 196 -2.93 -13.67 -0.50
N THR A 197 -2.23 -12.86 0.33
CA THR A 197 -1.31 -11.80 -0.13
C THR A 197 0.16 -12.18 0.09
N GLY A 198 0.45 -13.46 0.42
CA GLY A 198 1.80 -13.91 0.77
C GLY A 198 2.32 -13.34 2.10
N ASN A 199 1.40 -12.91 2.98
CA ASN A 199 1.67 -12.17 4.21
C ASN A 199 2.40 -10.82 3.99
N LEU A 200 2.36 -10.29 2.77
CA LEU A 200 2.83 -8.94 2.44
C LEU A 200 1.68 -7.95 2.40
N ARG A 201 2.00 -6.66 2.53
CA ARG A 201 1.00 -5.58 2.60
C ARG A 201 0.66 -5.07 1.22
N ALA A 202 -0.56 -5.34 0.78
CA ALA A 202 -1.18 -4.62 -0.33
C ALA A 202 -1.84 -3.34 0.23
N ALA A 203 -1.25 -2.18 -0.03
CA ALA A 203 -1.70 -0.91 0.53
C ALA A 203 -2.52 -0.07 -0.43
N ILE A 204 -3.51 0.63 0.13
CA ILE A 204 -4.26 1.73 -0.45
C ILE A 204 -3.77 3.03 0.23
N PRO A 205 -3.47 4.09 -0.54
CA PRO A 205 -3.14 5.38 0.04
C PRO A 205 -4.28 5.89 0.94
N GLY A 206 -3.94 6.36 2.14
CA GLY A 206 -4.92 6.76 3.15
C GLY A 206 -5.57 8.12 2.91
N SER A 207 -5.87 8.48 1.65
CA SER A 207 -6.35 9.81 1.27
C SER A 207 -7.88 9.91 1.25
N THR A 208 -8.40 10.96 1.87
CA THR A 208 -9.81 11.36 1.78
C THR A 208 -10.10 12.30 0.62
N ALA A 209 -9.06 12.89 0.01
CA ALA A 209 -9.21 13.94 -1.01
C ALA A 209 -9.72 13.39 -2.35
N ASN A 210 -9.30 12.18 -2.73
CA ASN A 210 -9.63 11.53 -4.00
C ASN A 210 -10.32 10.17 -3.75
N PRO A 211 -11.59 10.15 -3.30
CA PRO A 211 -12.27 8.89 -2.99
C PRO A 211 -12.44 7.98 -4.23
N GLU A 212 -12.48 8.55 -5.44
CA GLU A 212 -12.56 7.77 -6.69
C GLU A 212 -11.27 6.99 -6.97
N GLU A 213 -10.12 7.56 -6.61
CA GLU A 213 -8.80 6.92 -6.75
C GLU A 213 -8.66 5.77 -5.75
N THR A 214 -8.97 6.02 -4.47
CA THR A 214 -8.82 5.01 -3.42
C THR A 214 -9.83 3.88 -3.52
N ASN A 215 -11.07 4.17 -3.96
CA ASN A 215 -12.10 3.15 -4.20
C ASN A 215 -11.73 2.12 -5.26
N ASN A 216 -11.03 2.56 -6.31
CA ASN A 216 -10.68 1.73 -7.47
C ASN A 216 -9.18 1.44 -7.55
N TRP A 217 -8.46 1.61 -6.44
CA TRP A 217 -7.00 1.66 -6.41
C TRP A 217 -6.34 0.46 -7.09
N PHE A 218 -6.71 -0.77 -6.73
CA PHE A 218 -6.08 -1.96 -7.29
C PHE A 218 -6.53 -2.25 -8.72
N TYR A 219 -7.78 -1.92 -9.07
CA TYR A 219 -8.26 -1.99 -10.44
C TYR A 219 -7.46 -1.06 -11.35
N GLN A 220 -7.28 0.19 -10.93
CA GLN A 220 -6.49 1.18 -11.65
C GLN A 220 -5.04 0.70 -11.77
N LEU A 221 -4.40 0.26 -10.68
CA LEU A 221 -3.04 -0.26 -10.75
C LEU A 221 -2.91 -1.41 -11.77
N ALA A 222 -3.86 -2.34 -11.79
CA ALA A 222 -3.84 -3.46 -12.73
C ALA A 222 -3.99 -2.98 -14.19
N ALA A 223 -4.94 -2.09 -14.46
CA ALA A 223 -5.19 -1.54 -15.79
C ALA A 223 -3.99 -0.73 -16.31
N TRP A 224 -3.52 0.23 -15.52
CA TRP A 224 -2.45 1.16 -15.91
C TRP A 224 -1.11 0.46 -16.10
N HIS A 225 -0.77 -0.48 -15.21
CA HIS A 225 0.52 -1.16 -15.26
C HIS A 225 0.50 -2.44 -16.10
N GLY A 226 -0.65 -2.97 -16.47
CA GLY A 226 -0.77 -4.25 -17.17
C GLY A 226 -0.18 -5.40 -16.34
N LEU A 227 -0.41 -5.39 -15.02
CA LEU A 227 0.10 -6.38 -14.06
C LEU A 227 -1.04 -6.85 -13.14
N PRO A 228 -1.08 -8.12 -12.73
CA PRO A 228 -2.07 -8.57 -11.76
C PRO A 228 -1.82 -7.86 -10.43
N CYS A 229 -2.70 -6.92 -10.08
CA CYS A 229 -2.57 -6.08 -8.88
C CYS A 229 -3.81 -6.14 -7.98
N ILE A 230 -4.88 -6.82 -8.40
CA ILE A 230 -6.13 -6.93 -7.64
C ILE A 230 -6.01 -8.14 -6.71
N PRO A 231 -5.88 -7.95 -5.38
CA PRO A 231 -5.77 -9.05 -4.44
C PRO A 231 -7.07 -9.86 -4.40
N VAL A 232 -6.96 -11.18 -4.37
CA VAL A 232 -8.09 -12.09 -4.20
C VAL A 232 -7.94 -12.83 -2.88
N VAL A 233 -8.94 -12.71 -2.02
CA VAL A 233 -8.96 -13.37 -0.70
C VAL A 233 -10.07 -14.41 -0.67
N ASN A 234 -9.78 -15.59 -0.12
CA ASN A 234 -10.85 -16.57 0.10
C ASN A 234 -11.56 -16.27 1.42
N ALA A 235 -12.89 -16.33 1.44
CA ALA A 235 -13.68 -16.09 2.64
C ALA A 235 -13.35 -17.05 3.80
N ALA A 236 -12.86 -18.26 3.52
CA ALA A 236 -12.37 -19.19 4.54
C ALA A 236 -11.15 -18.65 5.30
N ASN A 237 -10.36 -17.78 4.66
CA ASN A 237 -9.18 -17.14 5.22
C ASN A 237 -9.47 -15.76 5.84
N ALA A 238 -10.73 -15.31 5.87
CA ALA A 238 -11.08 -13.95 6.31
C ALA A 238 -10.64 -13.64 7.75
N ALA A 239 -10.67 -14.64 8.64
CA ALA A 239 -10.18 -14.51 10.02
C ALA A 239 -8.66 -14.31 10.13
N ASN A 240 -7.90 -14.73 9.11
CA ASN A 240 -6.45 -14.59 9.00
C ASN A 240 -6.04 -13.55 7.93
N THR A 241 -7.00 -12.78 7.44
CA THR A 241 -6.78 -11.64 6.54
C THR A 241 -7.00 -10.39 7.35
N PHE A 242 -5.92 -9.66 7.60
CA PHE A 242 -5.92 -8.50 8.48
C PHE A 242 -5.95 -7.22 7.66
N ILE A 243 -6.79 -6.30 8.12
CA ILE A 243 -6.74 -4.90 7.73
C ILE A 243 -5.98 -4.15 8.82
N GLU A 244 -4.95 -3.42 8.42
CA GLU A 244 -4.07 -2.65 9.30
C GLU A 244 -3.98 -1.22 8.75
N CYS A 245 -3.69 -0.26 9.60
CA CYS A 245 -3.32 1.08 9.14
C CYS A 245 -2.08 1.59 9.87
N ILE A 246 -1.46 2.58 9.24
CA ILE A 246 -0.40 3.38 9.81
C ILE A 246 -0.85 4.84 9.77
N THR A 247 -0.68 5.56 10.87
CA THR A 247 -1.02 6.97 11.01
C THR A 247 0.19 7.77 11.47
N ASN A 248 0.08 9.09 11.42
CA ASN A 248 1.00 9.97 12.13
C ASN A 248 0.56 10.12 13.60
N GLU A 249 1.15 11.09 14.30
CA GLU A 249 0.84 11.41 15.69
C GLU A 249 -0.55 12.04 15.89
N LEU A 250 -1.15 12.59 14.82
CA LEU A 250 -2.55 13.08 14.80
C LEU A 250 -3.54 11.92 14.77
N LEU A 251 -3.55 11.13 15.83
CA LEU A 251 -4.36 9.93 15.91
C LEU A 251 -5.84 10.25 15.71
N THR A 252 -6.43 9.59 14.72
CA THR A 252 -7.85 9.57 14.45
C THR A 252 -8.30 8.14 14.21
N ALA A 253 -9.55 7.84 14.55
CA ALA A 253 -10.20 6.66 14.00
C ALA A 253 -10.26 6.82 12.47
N VAL A 254 -9.92 5.75 11.76
CA VAL A 254 -9.94 5.68 10.29
C VAL A 254 -11.14 4.82 9.90
N PRO A 255 -12.33 5.40 9.71
CA PRO A 255 -13.45 4.69 9.11
C PRO A 255 -13.14 4.44 7.63
N PHE A 256 -13.50 3.26 7.14
CA PHE A 256 -13.36 2.90 5.73
C PHE A 256 -14.44 1.93 5.26
N SER A 257 -14.63 1.89 3.96
CA SER A 257 -15.46 0.88 3.28
C SER A 257 -14.64 0.24 2.16
N LEU A 258 -14.24 -1.02 2.33
CA LEU A 258 -13.60 -1.78 1.26
C LEU A 258 -14.64 -2.16 0.22
N THR A 259 -14.28 -2.08 -1.06
CA THR A 259 -15.12 -2.55 -2.18
C THR A 259 -14.60 -3.88 -2.66
N LEU A 260 -15.44 -4.92 -2.61
CA LEU A 260 -15.10 -6.28 -2.99
C LEU A 260 -16.03 -6.76 -4.11
N ALA A 261 -15.50 -7.58 -5.02
CA ALA A 261 -16.28 -8.32 -6.00
C ALA A 261 -16.27 -9.81 -5.65
N LEU A 262 -17.44 -10.41 -5.53
CA LEU A 262 -17.61 -11.86 -5.45
C LEU A 262 -17.25 -12.46 -6.82
N LEU A 263 -16.37 -13.45 -6.83
CA LEU A 263 -15.93 -14.11 -8.05
C LEU A 263 -16.64 -15.46 -8.25
N GLU A 264 -16.99 -15.75 -9.51
CA GLU A 264 -17.39 -17.09 -9.94
C GLU A 264 -16.24 -18.09 -9.73
N GLU A 265 -16.62 -19.30 -9.29
CA GLU A 265 -15.69 -20.42 -9.12
C GLU A 265 -15.21 -20.91 -10.50
N LYS A 266 -13.92 -21.24 -10.60
CA LYS A 266 -13.34 -21.81 -11.82
C LYS A 266 -13.48 -23.33 -11.86
#